data_AF-A0AAV4X1E3-F1
#
_entry.id   AF-A0AAV4X1E3-F1
#
_cell.length_a   1.000
_cell.length_b   1.000
_cell.length_c   1.000
_cell.angle_alpha   90.00
_cell.angle_beta   90.00
_cell.angle_gamma   90.00
#
_symmetry.space_group_name_H-M   'P 1'
#
loop_
_entity.id
_entity.type
_entity.pdbx_description
1 polymer ?
#
loop_
_entity_poly.entity_id
_entity_poly.type
_entity_poly.pdbx_seq_one_letter_code
_entity_poly.pdbx_strand_id
1 'polypeptide(L)'
;MTTLRRRNNSETEYRSHPTSYSKLPVTSTFIDTEMACRDRTVEFKSVIKNKEGRLVKRKYVPIKKRSIKNMEAWTHFMQTANQIGKDITSTYAKLEKLTVLAKRRSLFADKPVEIEELTYIIKEDINSLNKQIAQLQAS
;
A
#
# COMPACT_ATOMS: atom_id res chain seq x y z
N MET A 1 -27.73 21.55 -31.57
CA MET A 1 -27.45 20.19 -32.07
C MET A 1 -26.28 20.25 -33.04
N THR A 2 -25.12 19.73 -32.67
CA THR A 2 -23.92 19.71 -33.52
C THR A 2 -23.26 18.34 -33.38
N THR A 3 -23.29 17.57 -34.46
CA THR A 3 -22.84 16.18 -34.55
C THR A 3 -21.35 16.13 -34.87
N LEU A 4 -20.55 15.48 -34.03
CA LEU A 4 -19.13 15.22 -34.32
C LEU A 4 -18.94 13.76 -34.76
N ARG A 5 -19.02 13.64 -36.09
CA ARG A 5 -18.43 12.65 -37.01
C ARG A 5 -17.44 11.64 -36.40
N ARG A 6 -17.86 10.38 -36.35
CA ARG A 6 -17.01 9.20 -36.14
C ARG A 6 -16.07 9.05 -37.34
N ARG A 7 -14.75 9.13 -37.13
CA ARG A 7 -13.75 8.73 -38.14
C ARG A 7 -13.39 7.27 -37.91
N ASN A 8 -13.73 6.43 -38.90
CA ASN A 8 -13.06 5.16 -39.16
C ASN A 8 -11.94 5.42 -40.18
N ASN A 9 -10.84 4.67 -40.06
CA ASN A 9 -9.86 4.26 -41.07
C ASN A 9 -8.67 3.67 -40.29
N SER A 10 -7.98 2.60 -40.68
CA SER A 10 -8.17 1.54 -41.67
C SER A 10 -6.89 0.69 -41.53
N GLU A 11 -7.06 -0.61 -41.34
CA GLU A 11 -6.26 -1.74 -41.85
C GLU A 11 -4.78 -1.51 -42.23
N THR A 12 -3.88 -2.29 -41.60
CA THR A 12 -2.63 -2.70 -42.23
C THR A 12 -2.37 -4.15 -41.83
N GLU A 13 -2.60 -5.06 -42.76
CA GLU A 13 -2.30 -6.49 -42.69
C GLU A 13 -0.78 -6.73 -42.68
N TYR A 14 -0.31 -7.64 -41.82
CA TYR A 14 0.82 -8.51 -42.13
C TYR A 14 0.52 -9.92 -41.60
N ARG A 15 0.97 -10.89 -42.40
CA ARG A 15 0.46 -12.26 -42.55
C ARG A 15 1.25 -13.28 -41.72
N SER A 16 0.49 -14.18 -41.08
CA SER A 16 0.68 -15.62 -40.74
C SER A 16 2.06 -16.24 -40.48
N HIS A 17 2.21 -16.93 -39.32
CA HIS A 17 2.69 -18.32 -39.27
C HIS A 17 1.96 -19.13 -38.17
N PRO A 18 1.71 -20.43 -38.40
CA PRO A 18 0.90 -21.29 -37.54
C PRO A 18 1.77 -22.00 -36.50
N THR A 19 1.33 -22.06 -35.25
CA THR A 19 1.84 -23.04 -34.29
C THR A 19 0.69 -23.93 -33.89
N SER A 20 0.69 -25.14 -34.45
CA SER A 20 -0.15 -26.25 -34.07
C SER A 20 0.05 -26.54 -32.59
N TYR A 21 -0.95 -26.23 -31.77
CA TYR A 21 -1.13 -26.86 -30.47
C TYR A 21 -2.53 -27.44 -30.40
N SER A 22 -2.52 -28.74 -30.14
CA SER A 22 -3.63 -29.66 -29.96
C SER A 22 -4.86 -29.06 -29.27
N LYS A 23 -6.04 -29.35 -29.83
CA LYS A 23 -7.35 -29.18 -29.19
C LYS A 23 -7.35 -29.89 -27.83
N LEU A 24 -7.60 -29.13 -26.76
CA LEU A 24 -8.13 -29.65 -25.50
C LEU A 24 -9.42 -28.89 -25.20
N PRO A 25 -10.56 -29.57 -24.98
CA PRO A 25 -11.78 -28.91 -24.54
C PRO A 25 -11.68 -28.72 -23.03
N VAL A 26 -11.40 -27.50 -22.57
CA VAL A 26 -11.51 -27.13 -21.16
C VAL A 26 -12.71 -26.21 -21.02
N THR A 27 -13.84 -26.79 -20.62
CA THR A 27 -14.93 -26.07 -19.98
C THR A 27 -14.40 -25.48 -18.68
N SER A 28 -14.02 -24.21 -18.71
CA SER A 28 -13.77 -23.43 -17.51
C SER A 28 -14.37 -22.06 -17.76
N THR A 29 -15.46 -21.78 -17.03
CA THR A 29 -15.99 -20.44 -16.82
C THR A 29 -14.92 -19.59 -16.15
N PHE A 30 -14.03 -19.00 -16.96
CA PHE A 30 -13.12 -17.98 -16.51
C PHE A 30 -13.92 -16.70 -16.33
N ILE A 31 -14.12 -16.33 -15.06
CA ILE A 31 -14.53 -14.98 -14.66
C ILE A 31 -13.49 -14.02 -15.27
N ASP A 32 -13.90 -13.22 -16.25
CA ASP A 32 -13.13 -12.12 -16.81
C ASP A 32 -12.76 -11.14 -15.68
N THR A 33 -11.63 -11.42 -15.04
CA THR A 33 -10.93 -10.49 -14.15
C THR A 33 -10.14 -9.53 -15.03
N GLU A 34 -10.81 -8.84 -15.96
CA GLU A 34 -10.20 -7.89 -16.90
C GLU A 34 -10.13 -6.46 -16.33
N MET A 35 -10.25 -6.31 -15.00
CA MET A 35 -10.36 -5.00 -14.36
C MET A 35 -9.27 -4.69 -13.33
N ALA A 36 -8.46 -5.67 -12.91
CA ALA A 36 -7.49 -5.45 -11.82
C ALA A 36 -6.13 -4.89 -12.26
N CYS A 37 -5.79 -4.94 -13.56
CA CYS A 37 -4.45 -4.59 -14.06
C CYS A 37 -4.44 -3.65 -15.27
N ARG A 38 -5.56 -2.98 -15.59
CA ARG A 38 -5.56 -1.96 -16.66
C ARG A 38 -4.66 -0.78 -16.23
N ASP A 39 -3.66 -0.45 -17.05
CA ASP A 39 -2.81 0.73 -16.86
C ASP A 39 -3.61 2.01 -17.15
N ARG A 40 -4.15 2.61 -16.08
CA ARG A 40 -4.95 3.84 -16.12
C ARG A 40 -4.10 5.12 -16.09
N THR A 41 -2.78 5.02 -16.26
CA THR A 41 -1.86 6.17 -16.20
C THR A 41 -2.20 7.24 -17.24
N VAL A 42 -2.68 6.84 -18.42
CA VAL A 42 -3.09 7.77 -19.49
C VAL A 42 -4.30 8.61 -19.10
N GLU A 43 -5.28 7.98 -18.46
CA GLU A 43 -6.47 8.65 -17.95
C GLU A 43 -6.10 9.60 -16.81
N PHE A 44 -5.23 9.17 -15.90
CA PHE A 44 -4.70 10.01 -14.83
C PHE A 44 -3.99 11.26 -15.38
N LYS A 45 -3.07 11.09 -16.34
CA LYS A 45 -2.39 12.21 -17.03
C LYS A 45 -3.39 13.16 -17.69
N SER A 46 -4.43 12.61 -18.32
CA SER A 46 -5.51 13.40 -18.94
C SER A 46 -6.32 14.19 -17.92
N VAL A 47 -6.61 13.61 -16.75
CA VAL A 47 -7.31 14.28 -15.64
C VAL A 47 -6.48 15.44 -15.08
N ILE A 48 -5.17 15.24 -14.87
CA ILE A 48 -4.26 16.29 -14.38
C ILE A 48 -4.21 17.48 -15.35
N LYS A 49 -3.95 17.21 -16.64
CA LYS A 49 -3.89 18.25 -17.69
C LYS A 49 -5.21 19.03 -17.80
N ASN A 50 -6.36 18.35 -17.66
CA ASN A 50 -7.68 18.98 -17.68
C ASN A 50 -7.96 19.82 -16.41
N LYS A 51 -7.39 19.46 -15.25
CA LYS A 51 -7.46 20.29 -14.04
C LYS A 51 -6.59 21.53 -14.15
N GLU A 52 -5.37 21.40 -14.68
CA GLU A 52 -4.46 22.53 -14.92
C GLU A 52 -5.04 23.53 -15.92
N GLY A 53 -5.63 23.06 -17.02
CA GLY A 53 -6.27 23.91 -18.03
C GLY A 53 -7.47 24.73 -17.51
N ARG A 54 -8.09 24.33 -16.40
CA ARG A 54 -9.19 25.08 -15.75
C ARG A 54 -8.70 26.17 -14.79
N LEU A 55 -7.47 26.08 -14.30
CA LEU A 55 -6.88 27.07 -13.38
C LEU A 55 -6.49 28.35 -14.12
N VAL A 56 -6.06 28.25 -15.39
CA VAL A 56 -5.60 29.40 -16.19
C VAL A 56 -6.75 30.35 -16.60
N LYS A 57 -8.01 29.88 -16.60
CA LYS A 57 -9.19 30.68 -17.03
C LYS A 57 -10.15 31.10 -15.91
N ARG A 58 -9.94 30.67 -14.66
CA ARG A 58 -10.79 31.12 -13.55
C ARG A 58 -10.03 32.10 -12.66
N LYS A 59 -10.54 33.34 -12.59
CA LYS A 59 -10.23 34.27 -11.49
C LYS A 59 -10.29 33.48 -10.17
N TYR A 60 -9.24 33.61 -9.39
CA TYR A 60 -8.99 32.88 -8.14
C TYR A 60 -10.23 32.94 -7.23
N VAL A 61 -10.99 31.85 -7.17
CA VAL A 61 -11.99 31.64 -6.13
C VAL A 61 -11.25 30.95 -4.99
N PRO A 62 -11.16 31.56 -3.79
CA PRO A 62 -10.43 30.95 -2.69
C PRO A 62 -11.11 29.63 -2.35
N ILE A 63 -10.40 28.53 -2.61
CA ILE A 63 -10.79 27.20 -2.20
C ILE A 63 -10.89 27.25 -0.68
N LYS A 64 -12.10 27.04 -0.15
CA LYS A 64 -12.38 27.04 1.29
C LYS A 64 -11.34 26.20 2.03
N LYS A 65 -10.68 26.79 3.03
CA LYS A 65 -9.73 26.19 4.00
C LYS A 65 -10.24 24.97 4.79
N ARG A 66 -11.36 24.36 4.39
CA ARG A 66 -12.00 23.23 5.09
C ARG A 66 -11.27 21.90 4.91
N SER A 67 -10.33 21.77 3.95
CA SER A 67 -9.58 20.53 3.72
C SER A 67 -8.25 20.42 4.48
N ILE A 68 -7.71 21.53 5.02
CA ILE A 68 -6.38 21.52 5.65
C ILE A 68 -6.40 20.79 6.99
N LYS A 69 -7.40 21.03 7.85
CA LYS A 69 -7.54 20.33 9.14
C LYS A 69 -7.63 18.81 8.99
N ASN A 70 -8.36 18.33 7.98
CA ASN A 70 -8.45 16.91 7.69
C ASN A 70 -7.12 16.34 7.14
N MET A 71 -6.34 17.14 6.41
CA MET A 71 -5.00 16.72 5.97
C MET A 71 -3.98 16.69 7.11
N GLU A 72 -4.03 17.65 8.04
CA GLU A 72 -3.16 17.67 9.22
C GLU A 72 -3.43 16.45 10.11
N ALA A 73 -4.70 16.17 10.42
CA ALA A 73 -5.10 14.98 11.18
C ALA A 73 -4.70 13.67 10.46
N TRP A 74 -4.93 13.59 9.14
CA TRP A 74 -4.53 12.42 8.35
C TRP A 74 -3.01 12.23 8.32
N THR A 75 -2.24 13.30 8.18
CA THR A 75 -0.77 13.24 8.18
C THR A 75 -0.25 12.79 9.55
N HIS A 76 -0.79 13.33 10.63
CA HIS A 76 -0.45 12.92 11.99
C HIS A 76 -0.79 11.45 12.25
N PHE A 77 -1.97 11.01 11.82
CA PHE A 77 -2.40 9.61 11.87
C PHE A 77 -1.43 8.70 11.10
N MET A 78 -1.06 9.07 9.87
CA MET A 78 -0.08 8.30 9.08
C MET A 78 1.32 8.28 9.69
N GLN A 79 1.79 9.39 10.23
CA GLN A 79 3.11 9.44 10.90
C GLN A 79 3.13 8.49 12.10
N THR A 80 2.10 8.54 12.93
CA THR A 80 1.97 7.69 14.12
C THR A 80 1.82 6.21 13.73
N ALA A 81 0.97 5.90 12.75
CA ALA A 81 0.80 4.53 12.23
C ALA A 81 2.11 3.95 11.68
N ASN A 82 2.89 4.74 10.93
CA ASN A 82 4.20 4.33 10.44
C ASN A 82 5.19 4.08 11.58
N GLN A 83 5.15 4.89 12.64
CA GLN A 83 6.01 4.68 13.80
C GLN A 83 5.67 3.38 14.53
N ILE A 84 4.37 3.12 14.78
CA ILE A 84 3.89 1.85 15.34
C ILE A 84 4.40 0.66 14.52
N GLY A 85 4.32 0.75 13.17
CA GLY A 85 4.84 -0.30 12.30
C GLY A 85 6.34 -0.59 12.51
N LYS A 86 7.16 0.45 12.66
CA LYS A 86 8.60 0.31 12.96
C LYS A 86 8.84 -0.30 14.34
N ASP A 87 8.09 0.14 15.35
CA ASP A 87 8.22 -0.34 16.72
C ASP A 87 7.81 -1.83 16.82
N ILE A 88 6.81 -2.27 16.06
CA ILE A 88 6.43 -3.69 15.93
C ILE A 88 7.60 -4.49 15.35
N THR A 89 8.22 -4.03 14.26
CA THR A 89 9.38 -4.72 13.66
C THR A 89 10.55 -4.79 14.64
N SER A 90 10.81 -3.71 15.39
CA SER A 90 11.85 -3.70 16.45
C SER A 90 11.56 -4.72 17.55
N THR A 91 10.31 -4.76 18.04
CA THR A 91 9.87 -5.71 19.07
C THR A 91 9.98 -7.16 18.58
N TYR A 92 9.62 -7.40 17.31
CA TYR A 92 9.76 -8.71 16.68
C TYR A 92 11.22 -9.18 16.62
N ALA A 93 12.16 -8.31 16.22
CA ALA A 93 13.59 -8.67 16.22
C ALA A 93 14.11 -9.02 17.62
N LYS A 94 13.61 -8.34 18.67
CA LYS A 94 13.93 -8.67 20.07
C LYS A 94 13.36 -10.03 20.47
N LEU A 95 12.13 -10.35 20.05
CA LEU A 95 11.50 -11.66 20.25
C LEU A 95 12.27 -12.78 19.54
N GLU A 96 12.79 -12.54 18.33
CA GLU A 96 13.66 -13.50 17.64
C GLU A 96 14.94 -13.76 18.42
N LYS A 97 15.60 -12.70 18.91
CA LYS A 97 16.79 -12.85 19.78
C LYS A 97 16.46 -13.63 21.05
N LEU A 98 15.35 -13.33 21.71
CA LEU A 98 14.89 -14.05 22.91
C LEU A 98 14.63 -15.52 22.60
N THR A 99 14.01 -15.81 21.45
CA THR A 99 13.75 -17.18 20.98
C THR A 99 15.05 -17.95 20.76
N VAL A 100 16.07 -17.32 20.17
CA VAL A 100 17.40 -17.92 20.00
C VAL A 100 18.03 -18.21 21.35
N LEU A 101 17.99 -17.27 22.31
CA LEU A 101 18.54 -17.46 23.65
C LEU A 101 17.82 -18.60 24.40
N ALA A 102 16.49 -18.64 24.35
CA ALA A 102 15.68 -19.66 25.03
C ALA A 102 15.84 -21.07 24.43
N LYS A 103 16.16 -21.18 23.13
CA LYS A 103 16.39 -22.46 22.45
C LYS A 103 17.79 -23.02 22.68
N ARG A 104 18.77 -22.20 23.05
CA ARG A 104 20.11 -22.71 23.40
C ARG A 104 19.99 -23.55 24.67
N ARG A 105 20.18 -24.85 24.53
CA ARG A 105 20.25 -25.82 25.63
C ARG A 105 21.73 -26.01 25.97
N SER A 106 22.31 -25.14 26.79
CA SER A 106 23.71 -25.30 27.21
C SER A 106 23.84 -25.06 28.70
N LEU A 107 24.08 -26.14 29.46
CA LEU A 107 24.19 -26.14 30.93
C LEU A 107 25.14 -25.08 31.51
N PHE A 108 26.11 -24.60 30.72
CA PHE A 108 27.13 -23.64 31.15
C PHE A 108 27.18 -22.34 30.34
N ALA A 109 26.34 -22.22 29.30
CA ALA A 109 26.32 -21.02 28.44
C ALA A 109 24.96 -20.30 28.46
N ASP A 110 24.09 -20.67 29.41
CA ASP A 110 22.84 -19.97 29.64
C ASP A 110 23.14 -18.57 30.18
N LYS A 111 22.36 -17.60 29.70
CA LYS A 111 22.50 -16.19 30.07
C LYS A 111 21.21 -15.69 30.71
N PRO A 112 20.90 -16.10 31.94
CA PRO A 112 19.62 -15.81 32.58
C PRO A 112 19.37 -14.30 32.71
N VAL A 113 20.41 -13.52 33.03
CA VAL A 113 20.32 -12.05 33.14
C VAL A 113 19.96 -11.41 31.79
N GLU A 114 20.66 -11.78 30.70
CA GLU A 114 20.35 -11.25 29.36
C GLU A 114 18.93 -11.62 28.91
N ILE A 115 18.46 -12.82 29.25
CA ILE A 115 17.08 -13.26 28.98
C ILE A 115 16.08 -12.41 29.76
N GLU A 116 16.33 -12.17 31.04
CA GLU A 116 15.45 -11.37 31.91
C GLU A 116 15.37 -9.92 31.45
N GLU A 117 16.51 -9.29 31.18
CA GLU A 117 16.60 -7.92 30.65
C GLU A 117 15.90 -7.80 29.29
N LEU A 118 16.15 -8.71 28.37
CA LEU A 118 15.52 -8.69 27.04
C LEU A 118 14.01 -8.89 27.15
N THR A 119 13.56 -9.76 28.06
CA THR A 119 12.12 -9.97 28.34
C THR A 119 11.49 -8.71 28.92
N TYR A 120 12.18 -8.01 29.83
CA TYR A 120 11.70 -6.76 30.40
C TYR A 120 11.54 -5.68 29.32
N ILE A 121 12.54 -5.51 28.46
CA ILE A 121 12.49 -4.56 27.34
C ILE A 121 11.31 -4.87 26.42
N ILE A 122 11.10 -6.15 26.06
CA ILE A 122 9.97 -6.57 25.21
C ILE A 122 8.62 -6.23 25.86
N LYS A 123 8.48 -6.45 27.17
CA LYS A 123 7.24 -6.07 27.89
C LYS A 123 6.99 -4.57 27.80
N GLU A 124 8.02 -3.75 28.02
CA GLU A 124 7.91 -2.30 27.93
C GLU A 124 7.60 -1.82 26.50
N ASP A 125 8.21 -2.42 25.48
CA ASP A 125 7.92 -2.13 24.09
C ASP A 125 6.44 -2.43 23.75
N ILE A 126 5.92 -3.58 24.18
CA ILE A 126 4.51 -3.96 23.97
C ILE A 126 3.57 -3.00 24.71
N ASN A 127 3.90 -2.61 25.95
CA ASN A 127 3.13 -1.62 26.70
C ASN A 127 3.11 -0.26 25.97
N SER A 128 4.25 0.17 25.43
CA SER A 128 4.36 1.39 24.63
C SER A 128 3.53 1.30 23.34
N LEU A 129 3.63 0.19 22.61
CA LEU A 129 2.84 -0.09 21.40
C LEU A 129 1.33 -0.01 21.68
N ASN A 130 0.87 -0.65 22.76
CA ASN A 130 -0.54 -0.62 23.15
C ASN A 130 -1.02 0.81 23.44
N LYS A 131 -0.19 1.64 24.09
CA LYS A 131 -0.52 3.05 24.33
C LYS A 131 -0.62 3.85 23.02
N GLN A 132 0.35 3.68 22.12
CA GLN A 132 0.36 4.37 20.82
C GLN A 132 -0.86 3.95 19.96
N ILE A 133 -1.22 2.66 19.97
CA ILE A 133 -2.39 2.14 19.26
C ILE A 133 -3.69 2.71 19.85
N ALA A 134 -3.82 2.72 21.19
CA ALA A 134 -5.00 3.29 21.85
C ALA A 134 -5.16 4.79 21.53
N GLN A 135 -4.05 5.54 21.51
CA GLN A 135 -4.06 6.95 21.11
C GLN A 135 -4.49 7.12 19.64
N LEU A 136 -3.98 6.28 18.74
CA LEU A 136 -4.32 6.31 17.32
C LEU A 136 -5.80 5.96 17.06
N GLN A 137 -6.38 5.06 17.86
CA GLN A 137 -7.80 4.70 17.77
C GLN A 137 -8.74 5.80 18.28
N ALA A 138 -8.25 6.64 19.20
CA ALA A 138 -9.00 7.77 19.75
C ALA A 138 -8.86 9.05 18.91
N SER A 139 -7.95 9.07 17.93
CA SER A 139 -7.65 10.23 17.06
C SER A 139 -8.53 10.35 15.82
#